data_AF-A0AAV4UM40-F1
#
_entry.id   AF-A0AAV4UM40-F1
#
_cell.length_a   1.000
_cell.length_b   1.000
_cell.length_c   1.000
_cell.angle_alpha   90.00
_cell.angle_beta   90.00
_cell.angle_gamma   90.00
#
_symmetry.space_group_name_H-M   'P 1'
#
loop_
_entity.id
_entity.type
_entity.pdbx_description
1 polymer ?
#
loop_
_entity_poly.entity_id
_entity_poly.type
_entity_poly.pdbx_seq_one_letter_code
_entity_poly.pdbx_strand_id
1 'polypeptide(L)' 'ALELLTPPVPSNANARKEAHKIRGTAFQQLQLYVESLMDFDAALKIDAKDEELQTSADELRKRIERDTDSD' A
#
# COMPACT_ATOMS: atom_id res chain seq x y z
N ALA A 1 -15.16 -12.59 -1.29
CA ALA A 1 -15.06 -11.22 -1.83
C ALA A 1 -13.75 -11.00 -2.61
N LEU A 2 -12.57 -11.32 -2.04
CA LEU A 2 -11.27 -11.18 -2.72
C LEU A 2 -11.13 -11.99 -4.02
N GLU A 3 -11.80 -13.15 -4.13
CA GLU A 3 -11.79 -13.97 -5.36
C GLU A 3 -12.34 -13.23 -6.60
N LEU A 4 -13.18 -12.20 -6.43
CA LEU A 4 -13.70 -11.37 -7.52
C LEU A 4 -12.65 -10.39 -8.09
N LEU A 5 -11.51 -10.27 -7.41
CA LEU A 5 -10.37 -9.45 -7.83
C LEU A 5 -9.37 -10.23 -8.68
N THR A 6 -9.63 -11.53 -8.89
CA THR A 6 -8.79 -12.44 -9.67
C THR A 6 -9.63 -13.04 -10.82
N PRO A 7 -9.20 -12.93 -12.09
CA PRO A 7 -7.96 -12.32 -12.56
C PRO A 7 -7.98 -10.77 -12.49
N PRO A 8 -6.80 -10.12 -12.52
CA PRO A 8 -6.70 -8.68 -12.59
C PRO A 8 -7.14 -8.18 -13.98
N VAL A 9 -8.32 -7.58 -14.05
CA VAL A 9 -8.86 -6.97 -15.27
C VAL A 9 -9.06 -5.46 -15.07
N PRO A 10 -9.22 -4.65 -16.14
CA PRO A 10 -9.45 -3.22 -15.99
C PRO A 10 -10.69 -2.88 -15.14
N SER A 11 -11.77 -3.66 -15.25
CA SER A 11 -13.02 -3.41 -14.55
C SER A 11 -12.95 -3.57 -13.03
N ASN A 12 -12.01 -4.37 -12.51
CA ASN A 12 -11.78 -4.53 -11.07
C ASN A 12 -10.49 -3.84 -10.58
N ALA A 13 -9.88 -2.97 -11.41
CA ALA A 13 -8.66 -2.23 -11.04
C ALA A 13 -8.85 -1.37 -9.78
N ASN A 14 -9.91 -0.55 -9.74
CA ASN A 14 -10.20 0.30 -8.58
C ASN A 14 -10.42 -0.52 -7.31
N ALA A 15 -11.18 -1.62 -7.40
CA ALA A 15 -11.43 -2.49 -6.25
C ALA A 15 -10.14 -3.16 -5.73
N ARG A 16 -9.21 -3.53 -6.62
CA ARG A 16 -7.87 -4.02 -6.23
C ARG A 16 -7.04 -2.94 -5.57
N LYS A 17 -7.04 -1.72 -6.11
CA LYS A 17 -6.35 -0.57 -5.51
C LYS A 17 -6.82 -0.33 -4.08
N GLU A 18 -8.14 -0.26 -3.89
CA GLU A 18 -8.73 -0.05 -2.56
C GLU A 18 -8.43 -1.20 -1.60
N ALA A 19 -8.45 -2.45 -2.07
CA ALA A 19 -8.09 -3.59 -1.23
C ALA A 19 -6.65 -3.50 -0.71
N HIS A 20 -5.70 -3.13 -1.58
CA HIS A 20 -4.31 -2.88 -1.18
C HIS A 20 -4.19 -1.69 -0.23
N LYS A 21 -4.87 -0.58 -0.51
CA LYS A 21 -4.88 0.60 0.38
C LYS A 21 -5.37 0.25 1.77
N ILE A 22 -6.53 -0.41 1.90
CA ILE A 22 -7.11 -0.80 3.19
C ILE A 22 -6.17 -1.73 3.96
N ARG A 23 -5.57 -2.71 3.28
CA ARG A 23 -4.64 -3.65 3.93
C ARG A 23 -3.35 -2.95 4.36
N GLY A 24 -2.81 -2.05 3.53
CA GLY A 24 -1.65 -1.24 3.85
C GLY A 24 -1.88 -0.33 5.07
N THR A 25 -3.04 0.32 5.14
CA THR A 25 -3.44 1.14 6.31
C THR A 25 -3.55 0.29 7.58
N ALA A 26 -4.11 -0.92 7.48
CA ALA A 26 -4.18 -1.83 8.62
C ALA A 26 -2.79 -2.23 9.13
N PHE A 27 -1.85 -2.56 8.22
CA PHE A 27 -0.46 -2.84 8.59
C PHE A 27 0.23 -1.63 9.22
N GLN A 28 0.01 -0.42 8.69
CA GLN A 28 0.56 0.82 9.25
C GLN A 28 0.12 1.02 10.71
N GLN A 29 -1.16 0.77 11.01
CA GLN A 29 -1.72 0.86 12.37
C GLN A 29 -1.12 -0.18 13.31
N LEU A 30 -0.76 -1.36 12.78
CA LEU A 30 -0.07 -2.41 13.51
C LEU A 30 1.45 -2.20 13.61
N GLN A 31 1.96 -1.06 13.10
CA GLN A 31 3.39 -0.75 13.02
C GLN A 31 4.21 -1.74 12.18
N LEU A 32 3.54 -2.49 11.30
CA LEU A 32 4.16 -3.37 10.30
C LEU A 32 4.49 -2.54 9.05
N TYR A 33 5.51 -1.68 9.17
CA TYR A 33 5.76 -0.62 8.20
C TYR A 33 6.24 -1.14 6.83
N VAL A 34 7.02 -2.23 6.81
CA VAL A 34 7.49 -2.84 5.56
C VAL A 34 6.32 -3.44 4.79
N GLU A 35 5.45 -4.19 5.47
CA GLU A 35 4.25 -4.80 4.90
C GLU A 35 3.26 -3.73 4.43
N SER A 36 3.11 -2.66 5.20
CA SER A 36 2.31 -1.50 4.82
C SER A 36 2.81 -0.86 3.52
N LEU A 37 4.13 -0.64 3.40
CA LEU A 37 4.74 -0.08 2.21
C LEU A 37 4.56 -0.99 0.99
N MET A 38 4.70 -2.30 1.16
CA MET A 38 4.47 -3.27 0.08
C MET A 38 3.05 -3.18 -0.49
N ASP A 39 2.05 -2.99 0.37
CA ASP A 39 0.66 -2.82 -0.05
C ASP A 39 0.40 -1.48 -0.74
N PHE A 40 0.96 -0.38 -0.23
CA PHE A 40 0.85 0.91 -0.91
C PHE A 40 1.55 0.91 -2.27
N ASP A 41 2.72 0.28 -2.40
CA ASP A 41 3.39 0.12 -3.70
C ASP A 41 2.57 -0.74 -4.67
N ALA A 42 1.86 -1.76 -4.18
CA ALA A 42 0.94 -2.54 -5.01
C ALA A 42 -0.26 -1.72 -5.49
N ALA A 43 -0.80 -0.83 -4.65
CA ALA A 43 -1.86 0.10 -5.03
C ALA A 43 -1.36 1.15 -6.06
N LEU A 44 -0.15 1.69 -5.87
CA LEU A 44 0.48 2.66 -6.78
C LEU A 44 0.84 2.05 -8.15
N LYS A 45 1.08 0.74 -8.24
CA LYS A 45 1.22 0.04 -9.54
C LYS A 45 -0.08 0.03 -10.34
N ILE A 46 -1.23 0.17 -9.69
CA ILE A 46 -2.54 0.27 -10.36
C ILE A 46 -2.84 1.72 -10.72
N ASP A 47 -2.59 2.65 -9.80
CA ASP A 47 -2.80 4.08 -9.99
C ASP A 47 -1.61 4.87 -9.45
N ALA A 48 -0.65 5.14 -10.32
CA ALA A 48 0.59 5.82 -9.95
C ALA A 48 0.41 7.30 -9.61
N LYS A 49 -0.78 7.88 -9.84
CA LYS A 49 -1.09 9.30 -9.61
C LYS A 49 -1.87 9.55 -8.33
N ASP A 50 -2.11 8.52 -7.53
CA ASP A 50 -2.81 8.65 -6.25
C ASP A 50 -1.90 9.35 -5.22
N GLU A 51 -2.10 10.66 -5.06
CA GLU A 51 -1.29 11.53 -4.20
C GLU A 51 -1.30 11.10 -2.72
N GLU A 52 -2.42 10.53 -2.25
CA GLU A 52 -2.56 10.05 -0.88
C GLU A 52 -1.69 8.81 -0.64
N LEU A 53 -1.70 7.87 -1.60
CA LEU A 53 -0.83 6.69 -1.56
C LEU A 53 0.66 7.06 -1.69
N GLN A 54 0.98 8.02 -2.56
CA GLN A 54 2.36 8.51 -2.70
C GLN A 54 2.87 9.11 -1.38
N THR A 55 2.09 9.99 -0.77
CA THR A 55 2.42 10.62 0.52
C THR A 55 2.61 9.56 1.60
N SER A 56 1.67 8.61 1.70
CA SER A 56 1.72 7.54 2.70
C SER A 56 2.96 6.64 2.52
N ALA A 57 3.28 6.27 1.28
CA ALA A 57 4.47 5.47 0.96
C ALA A 57 5.77 6.21 1.29
N ASP A 58 5.86 7.52 0.99
CA ASP A 58 7.04 8.33 1.29
C ASP A 58 7.27 8.53 2.79
N GLU A 59 6.20 8.71 3.56
CA GLU A 59 6.26 8.76 5.03
C GLU A 59 6.76 7.44 5.63
N LEU A 60 6.26 6.31 5.12
CA LEU A 60 6.71 4.99 5.55
C LEU A 60 8.18 4.74 5.23
N ARG A 61 8.65 5.09 4.02
CA ARG A 61 10.07 4.94 3.65
C ARG A 61 10.99 5.70 4.62
N LYS A 62 10.64 6.96 4.93
CA LYS A 62 11.40 7.77 5.90
C LYS A 62 11.36 7.17 7.31
N ARG A 63 10.26 6.53 7.69
CA ARG A 63 10.13 5.90 9.01
C ARG A 63 10.96 4.63 9.10
N ILE A 64 10.89 3.76 8.09
CA ILE A 64 11.68 2.54 8.01
C ILE A 64 13.18 2.86 8.05
N GLU A 65 13.64 3.85 7.28
CA GLU A 65 15.04 4.29 7.28
C GLU A 65 15.51 4.75 8.67
N ARG A 66 14.68 5.56 9.36
CA ARG A 66 14.98 6.01 10.73
C ARG A 66 15.04 4.85 11.73
N ASP A 67 14.10 3.92 11.62
CA ASP A 67 14.03 2.77 12.52
C ASP A 67 15.26 1.86 12.31
N THR A 68 15.74 1.70 11.07
CA THR A 68 16.96 0.92 10.77
C THR A 68 18.27 1.58 11.19
N ASP A 69 18.31 2.91 11.29
CA ASP A 69 19.50 3.66 11.75
C ASP A 69 19.63 3.69 13.29
N SER A 70 18.58 3.31 14.00
CA SER A 70 18.52 3.32 15.47
C SER A 70 18.92 1.99 16.15
N ASP A 71 19.27 0.96 15.36
CA ASP A 71 19.78 -0.34 15.81
C ASP A 71 21.32 -0.44 15.68
#